data_AF-A0A942HTU8-F1
#
_entry.id   AF-A0A942HTU8-F1
#
_cell.length_a   1.000
_cell.length_b   1.000
_cell.length_c   1.000
_cell.angle_alpha   90.00
_cell.angle_beta   90.00
_cell.angle_gamma   90.00
#
_symmetry.space_group_name_H-M   'P 1'
#
loop_
_entity.id
_entity.type
_entity.pdbx_description
1 polymer ?
#
loop_
_entity_poly.entity_id
_entity_poly.type
_entity_poly.pdbx_seq_one_letter_code
_entity_poly.pdbx_strand_id
1 'polypeptide(L)'
;MSTAAKDDRVYQLLSQAQPLISAKKFVEARKLLKEAATYDPTLNSGNVHSSLGFVDHQLGDLEGAIKEDQLAMQFDPKFVDELTWNVALAYKDLGDYDKAREWIQKYIQTNPNDAKRRQEAEGLAKKLGEQAGFNASQSIRGPDYLDSLVQQHGAGRWPRTSFPLKIFVEKSDGIFGVPADSMRMLQDSFEAWNRASGGLLPVQLVFKPKQADITIQWTNNPNKVSAHDGVHLEQGITRVMQAPTPGSMIGNIRSADIILLTVSREDGKPLSDDQLKAVCLHEIGHAFGLGGHSANSSDTMYFSSSARQLPALSHRDKMTITRLYATMPVAQQSQFGMNNRPAVPSFSQSPPQMGYPQGQGYGGQSSPPAFQQPYQQPYPQQSPYPQQPYPQQQPYQQPYQPPYQPPYQQPYPQQQPYPPQYPR
;
A
#
# COMPACT_ATOMS: atom_id res chain seq x y z
N MET A 1 19.01 -6.65 -42.45
CA MET A 1 19.84 -7.63 -41.70
C MET A 1 19.40 -9.03 -42.08
N SER A 2 20.33 -9.97 -42.18
CA SER A 2 19.99 -11.40 -42.26
C SER A 2 19.35 -11.87 -40.94
N THR A 3 18.64 -12.99 -40.96
CA THR A 3 18.04 -13.59 -39.75
C THR A 3 19.09 -13.83 -38.66
N ALA A 4 20.25 -14.39 -39.02
CA ALA A 4 21.37 -14.60 -38.09
C ALA A 4 21.88 -13.27 -37.48
N ALA A 5 22.00 -12.20 -38.27
CA ALA A 5 22.42 -10.91 -37.74
C ALA A 5 21.38 -10.26 -36.82
N LYS A 6 20.09 -10.53 -37.03
CA LYS A 6 19.03 -10.12 -36.09
C LYS A 6 19.11 -10.90 -34.79
N ASP A 7 19.26 -12.23 -34.86
CA ASP A 7 19.38 -13.11 -33.68
C ASP A 7 20.60 -12.70 -32.83
N ASP A 8 21.76 -12.47 -33.46
CA ASP A 8 22.98 -12.00 -32.78
C ASP A 8 22.78 -10.63 -32.12
N ARG A 9 22.10 -9.70 -32.80
CA ARG A 9 21.83 -8.36 -32.26
C ARG A 9 20.90 -8.43 -31.05
N VAL A 10 19.82 -9.21 -31.15
CA VAL A 10 18.88 -9.41 -30.03
C VAL A 10 19.60 -10.05 -28.84
N TYR A 11 20.43 -11.07 -29.08
CA TYR A 11 21.21 -11.71 -28.03
C TYR A 11 22.14 -10.72 -27.30
N GLN A 12 22.84 -9.86 -28.04
CA GLN A 12 23.70 -8.83 -27.44
C GLN A 12 22.91 -7.84 -26.58
N LEU A 13 21.75 -7.39 -27.06
CA LEU A 13 20.89 -6.45 -26.32
C LEU A 13 20.35 -7.08 -25.04
N LEU A 14 19.90 -8.34 -25.11
CA LEU A 14 19.44 -9.09 -23.95
C LEU A 14 20.54 -9.29 -22.90
N SER A 15 21.74 -9.65 -23.35
CA SER A 15 22.93 -9.82 -22.50
C SER A 15 23.31 -8.52 -21.76
N GLN A 16 23.15 -7.36 -22.42
CA GLN A 16 23.39 -6.04 -21.80
C GLN A 16 22.27 -5.63 -20.83
N ALA A 17 21.02 -6.03 -21.09
CA ALA A 17 19.90 -5.71 -20.22
C ALA A 17 19.98 -6.47 -18.87
N GLN A 18 20.43 -7.73 -18.88
CA GLN A 18 20.46 -8.57 -17.67
C GLN A 18 21.19 -7.96 -16.45
N PRO A 19 22.43 -7.45 -16.56
CA PRO A 19 23.10 -6.85 -15.40
C PRO A 19 22.38 -5.58 -14.91
N LEU A 20 21.68 -4.85 -15.78
CA LEU A 20 20.87 -3.70 -15.40
C LEU A 20 19.64 -4.14 -14.59
N ILE A 21 18.98 -5.23 -15.00
CA ILE A 21 17.86 -5.83 -14.26
C ILE A 21 18.34 -6.26 -12.87
N SER A 22 19.45 -7.00 -12.78
CA SER A 22 20.03 -7.43 -11.50
C SER A 22 20.44 -6.25 -10.60
N ALA A 23 20.85 -5.13 -11.20
CA ALA A 23 21.15 -3.89 -10.49
C ALA A 23 19.92 -3.01 -10.22
N LYS A 24 18.71 -3.48 -10.52
CA LYS A 24 17.43 -2.74 -10.40
C LYS A 24 17.35 -1.44 -11.22
N LYS A 25 18.17 -1.33 -12.27
CA LYS A 25 18.19 -0.22 -13.23
C LYS A 25 17.17 -0.47 -14.34
N PHE A 26 15.90 -0.51 -13.96
CA PHE A 26 14.80 -0.99 -14.80
C PHE A 26 14.52 -0.08 -16.01
N VAL A 27 14.71 1.24 -15.88
CA VAL A 27 14.48 2.19 -16.98
C VAL A 27 15.48 1.96 -18.12
N GLU A 28 16.76 1.80 -17.78
CA GLU A 28 17.81 1.52 -18.75
C GLU A 28 17.67 0.13 -19.36
N ALA A 29 17.34 -0.89 -18.55
CA ALA A 29 17.05 -2.23 -19.04
C ALA A 29 15.90 -2.23 -20.05
N ARG A 30 14.80 -1.53 -19.73
CA ARG A 30 13.63 -1.42 -20.62
C ARG A 30 13.99 -0.83 -21.98
N LYS A 31 14.89 0.15 -22.02
CA LYS A 31 15.32 0.77 -23.28
C LYS A 31 15.98 -0.25 -24.21
N LEU A 32 16.90 -1.05 -23.69
CA LEU A 32 17.60 -2.09 -24.46
C LEU A 32 16.65 -3.20 -24.92
N LEU A 33 15.74 -3.61 -24.04
CA LEU A 33 14.76 -4.65 -24.36
C LEU A 33 13.73 -4.18 -25.41
N LYS A 34 13.28 -2.91 -25.34
CA LYS A 34 12.43 -2.32 -26.39
C LYS A 34 13.15 -2.21 -27.72
N GLU A 35 14.46 -1.94 -27.73
CA GLU A 35 15.27 -2.03 -28.95
C GLU A 35 15.32 -3.47 -29.47
N ALA A 36 15.52 -4.45 -28.60
CA ALA A 36 15.56 -5.87 -28.98
C ALA A 36 14.25 -6.33 -29.63
N ALA A 37 13.09 -5.93 -29.08
CA ALA A 37 11.77 -6.24 -29.61
C ALA A 37 11.52 -5.66 -31.02
N THR A 38 12.29 -4.65 -31.46
CA THR A 38 12.16 -4.16 -32.85
C THR A 38 12.63 -5.16 -33.91
N TYR A 39 13.34 -6.22 -33.49
CA TYR A 39 13.89 -7.24 -34.37
C TYR A 39 13.01 -8.50 -34.47
N ASP A 40 11.89 -8.55 -33.76
CA ASP A 40 11.01 -9.71 -33.75
C ASP A 40 10.48 -10.09 -35.15
N PRO A 41 10.25 -11.39 -35.44
CA PRO A 41 10.57 -12.54 -34.59
C PRO A 41 12.04 -12.97 -34.68
N THR A 42 12.58 -13.45 -33.57
CA THR A 42 13.91 -14.05 -33.42
C THR A 42 13.85 -15.28 -32.52
N LEU A 43 14.92 -16.08 -32.48
CA LEU A 43 15.03 -17.21 -31.54
C LEU A 43 14.97 -16.76 -30.06
N ASN A 44 15.17 -15.48 -29.78
CA ASN A 44 15.19 -14.90 -28.45
C ASN A 44 13.94 -14.09 -28.12
N SER A 45 12.95 -13.98 -29.00
CA SER A 45 11.77 -13.12 -28.78
C SER A 45 11.01 -13.50 -27.50
N GLY A 46 10.90 -14.80 -27.17
CA GLY A 46 10.32 -15.22 -25.88
C GLY A 46 11.10 -14.70 -24.66
N ASN A 47 12.44 -14.69 -24.72
CA ASN A 47 13.28 -14.14 -23.64
C ASN A 47 13.16 -12.61 -23.53
N VAL A 48 13.09 -11.92 -24.68
CA VAL A 48 12.96 -10.45 -24.74
C VAL A 48 11.65 -10.02 -24.11
N HIS A 49 10.54 -10.62 -24.54
CA HIS A 49 9.22 -10.25 -24.06
C HIS A 49 8.99 -10.62 -22.60
N SER A 50 9.51 -11.76 -22.12
CA SER A 50 9.42 -12.12 -20.69
C SER A 50 10.26 -11.18 -19.81
N SER A 51 11.43 -10.75 -20.31
CA SER A 51 12.25 -9.75 -19.62
C SER A 51 11.58 -8.37 -19.61
N LEU A 52 10.91 -7.98 -20.70
CA LEU A 52 10.09 -6.77 -20.74
C LEU A 52 8.93 -6.85 -19.75
N GLY A 53 8.23 -7.98 -19.71
CA GLY A 53 7.13 -8.24 -18.78
C GLY A 53 7.57 -8.02 -17.33
N PHE A 54 8.68 -8.66 -16.93
CA PHE A 54 9.28 -8.46 -15.62
C PHE A 54 9.64 -6.99 -15.34
N VAL A 55 10.35 -6.33 -16.27
CA VAL A 55 10.82 -4.95 -16.10
C VAL A 55 9.66 -3.96 -16.02
N ASP A 56 8.65 -4.10 -16.86
CA ASP A 56 7.46 -3.25 -16.84
C ASP A 56 6.65 -3.48 -15.56
N HIS A 57 6.58 -4.72 -15.05
CA HIS A 57 5.99 -4.99 -13.74
C HIS A 57 6.72 -4.25 -12.60
N GLN A 58 8.06 -4.27 -12.59
CA GLN A 58 8.86 -3.56 -11.58
C GLN A 58 8.75 -2.04 -11.69
N LEU A 59 8.53 -1.52 -12.91
CA LEU A 59 8.27 -0.10 -13.17
C LEU A 59 6.80 0.29 -12.91
N GLY A 60 5.94 -0.66 -12.54
CA GLY A 60 4.54 -0.45 -12.30
C GLY A 60 3.68 -0.28 -13.56
N ASP A 61 4.20 -0.54 -14.75
CA ASP A 61 3.44 -0.63 -16.00
C ASP A 61 2.85 -2.05 -16.14
N LEU A 62 1.87 -2.36 -15.30
CA LEU A 62 1.30 -3.70 -15.18
C LEU A 62 0.52 -4.13 -16.43
N GLU A 63 -0.15 -3.19 -17.11
CA GLU A 63 -0.85 -3.46 -18.36
C GLU A 63 0.14 -3.79 -19.48
N GLY A 64 1.26 -3.06 -19.54
CA GLY A 64 2.42 -3.40 -20.38
C GLY A 64 2.97 -4.78 -20.02
N ALA A 65 3.21 -5.05 -18.74
CA ALA A 65 3.74 -6.33 -18.26
C ALA A 65 2.90 -7.52 -18.73
N ILE A 66 1.58 -7.45 -18.56
CA ILE A 66 0.64 -8.50 -19.00
C ILE A 66 0.75 -8.75 -20.50
N LYS A 67 0.82 -7.67 -21.29
CA LYS A 67 0.93 -7.78 -22.75
C LYS A 67 2.23 -8.46 -23.17
N GLU A 68 3.35 -8.05 -22.58
CA GLU A 68 4.67 -8.60 -22.90
C GLU A 68 4.79 -10.06 -22.45
N ASP A 69 4.31 -10.41 -21.26
CA ASP A 69 4.28 -11.80 -20.80
C ASP A 69 3.42 -12.70 -21.72
N GLN A 70 2.27 -12.19 -22.20
CA GLN A 70 1.44 -12.91 -23.17
C GLN A 70 2.12 -13.10 -24.53
N LEU A 71 2.90 -12.12 -24.99
CA LEU A 71 3.70 -12.25 -26.21
C LEU A 71 4.80 -13.30 -26.01
N ALA A 72 5.49 -13.30 -24.88
CA ALA A 72 6.52 -14.28 -24.58
C ALA A 72 5.98 -15.72 -24.62
N MET A 73 4.79 -15.95 -24.05
CA MET A 73 4.09 -17.24 -24.10
C MET A 73 3.72 -17.67 -25.54
N GLN A 74 3.45 -16.72 -26.45
CA GLN A 74 3.17 -17.02 -27.86
C GLN A 74 4.45 -17.39 -28.63
N PHE A 75 5.57 -16.74 -28.33
CA PHE A 75 6.84 -17.01 -29.01
C PHE A 75 7.51 -18.30 -28.55
N ASP A 76 7.43 -18.61 -27.27
CA ASP A 76 8.06 -19.81 -26.71
C ASP A 76 7.15 -20.45 -25.63
N PRO A 77 6.51 -21.58 -25.96
CA PRO A 77 5.63 -22.29 -25.05
C PRO A 77 6.28 -22.71 -23.72
N LYS A 78 7.62 -22.79 -23.64
CA LYS A 78 8.31 -23.13 -22.39
C LYS A 78 8.06 -22.11 -21.28
N PHE A 79 7.70 -20.88 -21.63
CA PHE A 79 7.41 -19.83 -20.67
C PHE A 79 5.97 -19.86 -20.14
N VAL A 80 5.07 -20.64 -20.74
CA VAL A 80 3.66 -20.67 -20.37
C VAL A 80 3.49 -20.96 -18.89
N ASP A 81 4.22 -21.94 -18.35
CA ASP A 81 4.08 -22.34 -16.96
C ASP A 81 4.50 -21.23 -15.99
N GLU A 82 5.61 -20.54 -16.26
CA GLU A 82 6.16 -19.52 -15.37
C GLU A 82 5.46 -18.17 -15.52
N LEU A 83 5.12 -17.76 -16.74
CA LEU A 83 4.52 -16.46 -17.02
C LEU A 83 3.02 -16.40 -16.72
N THR A 84 2.33 -17.54 -16.69
CA THR A 84 0.92 -17.58 -16.24
C THR A 84 0.80 -17.07 -14.80
N TRP A 85 1.82 -17.31 -13.95
CA TRP A 85 1.89 -16.73 -12.60
C TRP A 85 2.18 -15.23 -12.62
N ASN A 86 3.12 -14.75 -13.45
CA ASN A 86 3.42 -13.33 -13.56
C ASN A 86 2.21 -12.51 -14.00
N VAL A 87 1.44 -13.01 -14.97
CA VAL A 87 0.21 -12.35 -15.43
C VAL A 87 -0.85 -12.31 -14.32
N ALA A 88 -0.99 -13.39 -13.54
CA ALA A 88 -1.87 -13.40 -12.37
C ALA A 88 -1.48 -12.33 -11.34
N LEU A 89 -0.19 -12.21 -11.03
CA LEU A 89 0.33 -11.19 -10.12
C LEU A 89 0.10 -9.78 -10.65
N ALA A 90 0.31 -9.54 -11.95
CA ALA A 90 0.09 -8.25 -12.57
C ALA A 90 -1.40 -7.83 -12.51
N TYR A 91 -2.33 -8.75 -12.79
CA TYR A 91 -3.77 -8.49 -12.62
C TYR A 91 -4.16 -8.24 -11.16
N LYS A 92 -3.54 -8.99 -10.23
CA LYS A 92 -3.72 -8.76 -8.79
C LYS A 92 -3.27 -7.34 -8.41
N ASP A 93 -2.09 -6.91 -8.85
CA ASP A 93 -1.53 -5.60 -8.53
C ASP A 93 -2.27 -4.44 -9.26
N LEU A 94 -2.98 -4.75 -10.34
CA LEU A 94 -3.95 -3.87 -10.99
C LEU A 94 -5.29 -3.78 -10.24
N GLY A 95 -5.57 -4.70 -9.32
CA GLY A 95 -6.85 -4.81 -8.63
C GLY A 95 -7.94 -5.55 -9.43
N ASP A 96 -7.63 -6.09 -10.61
CA ASP A 96 -8.54 -6.91 -11.42
C ASP A 96 -8.49 -8.36 -10.94
N TYR A 97 -9.07 -8.59 -9.76
CA TYR A 97 -8.98 -9.86 -9.06
C TYR A 97 -9.69 -11.01 -9.77
N ASP A 98 -10.75 -10.73 -10.52
CA ASP A 98 -11.44 -11.76 -11.30
C ASP A 98 -10.50 -12.34 -12.36
N LYS A 99 -9.82 -11.47 -13.13
CA LYS A 99 -8.81 -11.95 -14.08
C LYS A 99 -7.62 -12.57 -13.39
N ALA A 100 -7.15 -12.01 -12.27
CA ALA A 100 -6.07 -12.63 -11.51
C ALA A 100 -6.41 -14.09 -11.15
N ARG A 101 -7.63 -14.35 -10.69
CA ARG A 101 -8.12 -15.71 -10.38
C ARG A 101 -8.20 -16.62 -11.59
N GLU A 102 -8.67 -16.11 -12.73
CA GLU A 102 -8.68 -16.88 -13.99
C GLU A 102 -7.26 -17.33 -14.38
N TRP A 103 -6.28 -16.44 -14.26
CA TRP A 103 -4.88 -16.76 -14.56
C TRP A 103 -4.26 -17.71 -13.54
N ILE A 104 -4.60 -17.59 -12.25
CA ILE A 104 -4.19 -18.56 -11.23
C ILE A 104 -4.77 -19.95 -11.52
N GLN A 105 -6.03 -20.04 -11.97
CA GLN A 105 -6.63 -21.31 -12.35
C GLN A 105 -5.92 -21.94 -13.55
N LYS A 106 -5.51 -21.14 -14.55
CA LYS A 106 -4.67 -21.62 -15.65
C LYS A 106 -3.33 -22.16 -15.14
N TYR A 107 -2.68 -21.44 -14.22
CA TYR A 107 -1.41 -21.86 -13.64
C TYR A 107 -1.50 -23.22 -12.93
N ILE A 108 -2.58 -23.43 -12.17
CA ILE A 108 -2.88 -24.71 -11.50
C ILE A 108 -3.06 -25.85 -12.50
N GLN A 109 -3.68 -25.58 -13.66
CA GLN A 109 -3.92 -26.59 -14.69
C GLN A 109 -2.63 -27.01 -15.40
N THR A 110 -1.70 -26.08 -15.66
CA THR A 110 -0.47 -26.41 -16.39
C THR A 110 0.64 -26.98 -15.50
N ASN A 111 0.57 -26.79 -14.17
CA ASN A 111 1.54 -27.30 -13.20
C ASN A 111 0.95 -28.39 -12.26
N PRO A 112 0.45 -29.53 -12.78
CA PRO A 112 -0.31 -30.51 -11.99
C PRO A 112 0.54 -31.40 -11.08
N ASN A 113 1.86 -31.20 -10.98
CA ASN A 113 2.75 -32.07 -10.18
C ASN A 113 3.36 -31.38 -8.97
N ASP A 114 3.24 -30.05 -8.84
CA ASP A 114 3.72 -29.30 -7.67
C ASP A 114 2.57 -29.06 -6.69
N ALA A 115 2.35 -30.04 -5.81
CA ALA A 115 1.27 -29.98 -4.82
C ALA A 115 1.36 -28.75 -3.90
N LYS A 116 2.57 -28.28 -3.58
CA LYS A 116 2.80 -27.13 -2.72
C LYS A 116 2.41 -25.84 -3.44
N ARG A 117 2.93 -25.61 -4.65
CA ARG A 117 2.56 -24.43 -5.47
C ARG A 117 1.08 -24.40 -5.82
N ARG A 118 0.46 -25.56 -6.01
CA ARG A 118 -0.99 -25.61 -6.25
C ARG A 118 -1.79 -25.18 -5.04
N GLN A 119 -1.44 -25.66 -3.85
CA GLN A 119 -2.08 -25.25 -2.61
C GLN A 119 -1.89 -23.74 -2.34
N GLU A 120 -0.74 -23.19 -2.72
CA GLU A 120 -0.45 -21.75 -2.65
C GLU A 120 -1.31 -20.95 -3.63
N ALA A 121 -1.38 -21.40 -4.88
CA ALA A 121 -2.20 -20.80 -5.93
C ALA A 121 -3.70 -20.84 -5.58
N GLU A 122 -4.21 -21.98 -5.11
CA GLU A 122 -5.60 -22.11 -4.66
C GLU A 122 -5.90 -21.19 -3.46
N GLY A 123 -4.96 -21.08 -2.52
CA GLY A 123 -5.05 -20.14 -1.40
C GLY A 123 -5.13 -18.69 -1.85
N LEU A 124 -4.29 -18.29 -2.81
CA LEU A 124 -4.32 -16.96 -3.40
C LEU A 124 -5.64 -16.72 -4.14
N ALA A 125 -6.09 -17.64 -5.00
CA ALA A 125 -7.34 -17.50 -5.75
C ALA A 125 -8.58 -17.36 -4.86
N LYS A 126 -8.60 -18.03 -3.71
CA LYS A 126 -9.66 -17.88 -2.71
C LYS A 126 -9.64 -16.47 -2.10
N LYS A 127 -8.47 -15.99 -1.64
CA LYS A 127 -8.30 -14.64 -1.08
C LYS A 127 -8.72 -13.56 -2.07
N LEU A 128 -8.28 -13.69 -3.32
CA LEU A 128 -8.68 -12.74 -4.37
C LEU A 128 -10.19 -12.79 -4.65
N GLY A 129 -10.85 -13.94 -4.49
CA GLY A 129 -12.31 -14.04 -4.62
C GLY A 129 -13.06 -13.33 -3.50
N GLU A 130 -12.59 -13.49 -2.26
CA GLU A 130 -13.10 -12.76 -1.09
C GLU A 130 -12.90 -11.23 -1.27
N GLN A 131 -11.76 -10.82 -1.82
CA GLN A 131 -11.46 -9.42 -2.12
C GLN A 131 -12.20 -8.88 -3.36
N ALA A 132 -12.48 -9.70 -4.37
CA ALA A 132 -13.25 -9.30 -5.56
C ALA A 132 -14.70 -8.95 -5.18
N GLY A 133 -15.31 -9.78 -4.33
CA GLY A 133 -16.64 -9.50 -3.78
C GLY A 133 -16.69 -8.19 -2.98
N PHE A 134 -15.56 -7.79 -2.36
CA PHE A 134 -15.42 -6.54 -1.62
C PHE A 134 -15.11 -5.32 -2.50
N ASN A 135 -14.37 -5.51 -3.59
CA ASN A 135 -13.89 -4.43 -4.49
C ASN A 135 -14.81 -4.14 -5.69
N ALA A 136 -15.75 -5.03 -6.03
CA ALA A 136 -16.67 -4.84 -7.15
C ALA A 136 -17.54 -3.56 -7.05
N SER A 137 -17.64 -2.94 -5.86
CA SER A 137 -18.35 -1.68 -5.62
C SER A 137 -17.42 -0.45 -5.48
N GLN A 138 -16.10 -0.62 -5.52
CA GLN A 138 -15.15 0.46 -5.27
C GLN A 138 -14.74 1.19 -6.56
N SER A 139 -14.72 2.52 -6.52
CA SER A 139 -14.19 3.32 -7.62
C SER A 139 -12.67 3.36 -7.56
N ILE A 140 -11.99 2.63 -8.44
CA ILE A 140 -10.51 2.67 -8.56
C ILE A 140 -10.04 4.02 -9.11
N ARG A 141 -10.89 4.71 -9.88
CA ARG A 141 -10.61 5.97 -10.59
C ARG A 141 -11.33 7.20 -10.01
N GLY A 142 -12.06 7.03 -8.90
CA GLY A 142 -12.83 8.10 -8.27
C GLY A 142 -11.94 9.15 -7.59
N PRO A 143 -12.48 10.35 -7.30
CA PRO A 143 -11.72 11.44 -6.66
C PRO A 143 -11.24 11.09 -5.24
N ASP A 144 -11.95 10.18 -4.57
CA ASP A 144 -11.65 9.64 -3.26
C ASP A 144 -12.17 8.18 -3.17
N TYR A 145 -12.15 7.58 -1.98
CA TYR A 145 -12.68 6.24 -1.71
C TYR A 145 -13.50 6.15 -0.41
N LEU A 146 -14.00 7.27 0.13
CA LEU A 146 -14.67 7.25 1.45
C LEU A 146 -16.00 6.48 1.43
N ASP A 147 -16.79 6.55 0.34
CA ASP A 147 -18.09 5.87 0.28
C ASP A 147 -17.92 4.36 0.35
N SER A 148 -16.85 3.85 -0.27
CA SER A 148 -16.47 2.45 -0.19
C SER A 148 -16.15 2.03 1.25
N LEU A 149 -15.38 2.84 1.98
CA LEU A 149 -15.09 2.57 3.39
C LEU A 149 -16.36 2.58 4.26
N VAL A 150 -17.26 3.54 4.01
CA VAL A 150 -18.52 3.67 4.75
C VAL A 150 -19.44 2.47 4.52
N GLN A 151 -19.58 2.03 3.26
CA GLN A 151 -20.38 0.85 2.90
C GLN A 151 -19.87 -0.43 3.57
N GLN A 152 -18.56 -0.51 3.79
CA GLN A 152 -17.89 -1.65 4.40
C GLN A 152 -17.84 -1.55 5.94
N HIS A 153 -18.51 -0.55 6.53
CA HIS A 153 -18.44 -0.23 7.95
C HIS A 153 -17.00 0.02 8.47
N GLY A 154 -16.10 0.38 7.57
CA GLY A 154 -14.69 0.67 7.84
C GLY A 154 -14.41 2.15 8.15
N ALA A 155 -15.39 3.04 8.05
CA ALA A 155 -15.17 4.47 8.34
C ALA A 155 -15.46 4.81 9.81
N GLY A 156 -14.49 5.44 10.47
CA GLY A 156 -14.61 6.00 11.81
C GLY A 156 -14.21 7.47 11.83
N ARG A 157 -14.59 8.20 12.89
CA ARG A 157 -14.19 9.59 13.08
C ARG A 157 -13.97 9.88 14.55
N TRP A 158 -12.89 10.60 14.87
CA TRP A 158 -12.70 11.17 16.20
C TRP A 158 -13.66 12.36 16.45
N PRO A 159 -14.25 12.49 17.66
CA PRO A 159 -14.98 13.69 18.03
C PRO A 159 -14.12 14.95 17.93
N ARG A 160 -14.70 16.10 17.57
CA ARG A 160 -14.01 17.41 17.65
C ARG A 160 -13.38 17.67 19.00
N THR A 161 -14.08 17.27 20.07
CA THR A 161 -13.67 17.50 21.45
C THR A 161 -12.44 16.67 21.86
N SER A 162 -12.04 15.67 21.05
CA SER A 162 -10.85 14.86 21.31
C SER A 162 -9.57 15.56 20.88
N PHE A 163 -9.65 16.57 20.01
CA PHE A 163 -8.46 17.23 19.47
C PHE A 163 -7.92 18.33 20.41
N PRO A 164 -6.58 18.50 20.53
CA PRO A 164 -5.55 17.70 19.85
C PRO A 164 -5.39 16.30 20.45
N LEU A 165 -5.32 15.28 19.58
CA LEU A 165 -5.17 13.89 20.00
C LEU A 165 -3.82 13.68 20.68
N LYS A 166 -3.82 13.01 21.82
CA LYS A 166 -2.64 12.71 22.62
C LYS A 166 -2.00 11.43 22.13
N ILE A 167 -0.77 11.52 21.68
CA ILE A 167 0.00 10.40 21.13
C ILE A 167 1.07 10.01 22.13
N PHE A 168 1.10 8.74 22.52
CA PHE A 168 2.20 8.15 23.28
C PHE A 168 2.98 7.19 22.40
N VAL A 169 4.29 7.40 22.29
CA VAL A 169 5.20 6.49 21.60
C VAL A 169 5.99 5.74 22.65
N GLU A 170 5.91 4.41 22.65
CA GLU A 170 6.67 3.56 23.55
C GLU A 170 8.18 3.68 23.25
N LYS A 171 9.01 3.58 24.29
CA LYS A 171 10.46 3.55 24.12
C LYS A 171 10.87 2.37 23.22
N SER A 172 11.72 2.66 22.25
CA SER A 172 12.18 1.70 21.25
C SER A 172 13.66 1.33 21.40
N ASP A 173 14.26 1.62 22.56
CA ASP A 173 15.66 1.35 22.86
C ASP A 173 15.98 -0.13 22.64
N GLY A 174 16.95 -0.42 21.78
CA GLY A 174 17.41 -1.79 21.50
C GLY A 174 16.53 -2.60 20.55
N ILE A 175 15.48 -2.02 19.95
CA ILE A 175 14.69 -2.70 18.91
C ILE A 175 15.43 -2.57 17.56
N PHE A 176 15.83 -3.71 17.00
CA PHE A 176 16.55 -3.77 15.74
C PHE A 176 15.72 -3.22 14.58
N GLY A 177 16.32 -2.41 13.70
CA GLY A 177 15.65 -1.85 12.52
C GLY A 177 14.83 -0.58 12.78
N VAL A 178 14.77 -0.07 14.02
CA VAL A 178 14.16 1.24 14.29
C VAL A 178 15.06 2.36 13.72
N PRO A 179 14.51 3.30 12.92
CA PRO A 179 15.27 4.44 12.41
C PRO A 179 15.78 5.35 13.53
N ALA A 180 16.97 5.93 13.35
CA ALA A 180 17.54 6.89 14.29
C ALA A 180 16.59 8.09 14.53
N ASP A 181 15.96 8.58 13.47
CA ASP A 181 15.01 9.70 13.49
C ASP A 181 13.53 9.24 13.53
N SER A 182 13.26 8.05 14.09
CA SER A 182 11.91 7.46 14.14
C SER A 182 10.82 8.38 14.68
N MET A 183 11.13 9.18 15.72
CA MET A 183 10.19 10.17 16.27
C MET A 183 9.82 11.25 15.25
N ARG A 184 10.81 11.75 14.49
CA ARG A 184 10.57 12.74 13.44
C ARG A 184 9.77 12.14 12.28
N MET A 185 10.07 10.90 11.89
CA MET A 185 9.31 10.16 10.88
C MET A 185 7.81 10.08 11.25
N LEU A 186 7.50 9.72 12.50
CA LEU A 186 6.13 9.67 13.02
C LEU A 186 5.47 11.05 13.01
N GLN A 187 6.16 12.07 13.53
CA GLN A 187 5.66 13.45 13.54
C GLN A 187 5.32 13.95 12.13
N ASP A 188 6.23 13.73 11.17
CA ASP A 188 6.03 14.10 9.77
C ASP A 188 4.85 13.34 9.14
N SER A 189 4.57 12.10 9.58
CA SER A 189 3.45 11.29 9.07
C SER A 189 2.11 11.79 9.60
N PHE A 190 2.04 12.08 10.90
CA PHE A 190 0.86 12.73 11.50
C PHE A 190 0.59 14.09 10.86
N GLU A 191 1.63 14.90 10.69
CA GLU A 191 1.52 16.23 10.10
C GLU A 191 1.12 16.16 8.61
N ALA A 192 1.53 15.13 7.87
CA ALA A 192 1.07 14.93 6.49
C ALA A 192 -0.46 14.75 6.43
N TRP A 193 -1.04 13.93 7.31
CA TRP A 193 -2.49 13.76 7.43
C TRP A 193 -3.19 15.01 7.96
N ASN A 194 -2.59 15.71 8.95
CA ASN A 194 -3.12 16.95 9.47
C ASN A 194 -3.23 18.02 8.36
N ARG A 195 -2.16 18.26 7.59
CA ARG A 195 -2.19 19.16 6.42
C ARG A 195 -3.19 18.71 5.37
N ALA A 196 -3.25 17.40 5.09
CA ALA A 196 -4.21 16.85 4.13
C ALA A 196 -5.66 17.17 4.52
N SER A 197 -5.99 17.11 5.80
CA SER A 197 -7.31 17.45 6.33
C SER A 197 -7.61 18.95 6.45
N GLY A 198 -6.67 19.83 6.04
CA GLY A 198 -6.80 21.27 6.25
C GLY A 198 -6.55 21.72 7.70
N GLY A 199 -5.77 20.97 8.47
CA GLY A 199 -5.42 21.28 9.86
C GLY A 199 -6.44 20.77 10.90
N LEU A 200 -7.31 19.84 10.52
CA LEU A 200 -8.39 19.33 11.39
C LEU A 200 -7.95 18.16 12.28
N LEU A 201 -6.73 17.66 12.14
CA LEU A 201 -6.20 16.51 12.87
C LEU A 201 -4.94 16.85 13.70
N PRO A 202 -4.97 17.90 14.55
CA PRO A 202 -3.80 18.26 15.34
C PRO A 202 -3.51 17.18 16.37
N VAL A 203 -2.23 16.89 16.59
CA VAL A 203 -1.75 15.91 17.56
C VAL A 203 -0.78 16.55 18.55
N GLN A 204 -0.67 15.96 19.73
CA GLN A 204 0.29 16.35 20.76
C GLN A 204 0.94 15.11 21.39
N LEU A 205 2.26 15.16 21.62
CA LEU A 205 2.96 14.06 22.29
C LEU A 205 2.72 14.11 23.81
N VAL A 206 2.54 12.94 24.42
CA VAL A 206 2.48 12.77 25.88
C VAL A 206 3.47 11.70 26.34
N PHE A 207 3.90 11.79 27.61
CA PHE A 207 4.94 10.92 28.16
C PHE A 207 4.41 9.69 28.91
N LYS A 208 3.08 9.57 29.07
CA LYS A 208 2.45 8.47 29.81
C LYS A 208 1.34 7.82 28.96
N PRO A 209 1.29 6.48 28.86
CA PRO A 209 0.30 5.79 28.03
C PRO A 209 -1.14 6.05 28.48
N LYS A 210 -1.39 6.19 29.80
CA LYS A 210 -2.73 6.48 30.35
C LYS A 210 -3.31 7.84 29.93
N GLN A 211 -2.49 8.72 29.37
CA GLN A 211 -2.94 10.02 28.88
C GLN A 211 -3.22 10.01 27.37
N ALA A 212 -2.88 8.93 26.68
CA ALA A 212 -2.90 8.87 25.24
C ALA A 212 -4.26 8.44 24.69
N ASP A 213 -4.64 9.06 23.58
CA ASP A 213 -5.73 8.63 22.72
C ASP A 213 -5.21 7.60 21.70
N ILE A 214 -3.96 7.77 21.25
CA ILE A 214 -3.27 6.82 20.35
C ILE A 214 -1.96 6.36 20.99
N THR A 215 -1.74 5.05 21.07
CA THR A 215 -0.45 4.48 21.45
C THR A 215 0.28 3.92 20.24
N ILE A 216 1.62 4.03 20.23
CA ILE A 216 2.47 3.55 19.13
C ILE A 216 3.61 2.72 19.72
N GLN A 217 3.78 1.52 19.20
CA GLN A 217 4.87 0.61 19.54
C GLN A 217 5.66 0.23 18.29
N TRP A 218 7.00 0.25 18.38
CA TRP A 218 7.86 -0.37 17.40
C TRP A 218 8.13 -1.83 17.76
N THR A 219 8.31 -2.68 16.77
CA THR A 219 8.73 -4.07 16.98
C THR A 219 9.57 -4.60 15.84
N ASN A 220 10.46 -5.54 16.12
CA ASN A 220 11.13 -6.38 15.13
C ASN A 220 10.60 -7.82 15.17
N ASN A 221 9.49 -8.06 15.89
CA ASN A 221 8.85 -9.36 16.00
C ASN A 221 7.59 -9.39 15.13
N PRO A 222 7.61 -10.09 13.97
CA PRO A 222 6.46 -10.19 13.08
C PRO A 222 5.19 -10.73 13.75
N ASN A 223 5.31 -11.50 14.84
CA ASN A 223 4.14 -12.06 15.52
C ASN A 223 3.31 -11.01 16.28
N LYS A 224 3.89 -9.86 16.64
CA LYS A 224 3.17 -8.77 17.32
C LYS A 224 2.27 -7.96 16.39
N VAL A 225 2.59 -7.98 15.10
CA VAL A 225 1.84 -7.33 14.02
C VAL A 225 1.07 -8.36 13.19
N SER A 226 0.88 -9.57 13.72
CA SER A 226 -0.01 -10.58 13.15
C SER A 226 -1.38 -10.46 13.82
N ALA A 227 -2.47 -10.47 13.04
CA ALA A 227 -3.78 -10.72 13.63
C ALA A 227 -3.86 -12.14 14.19
N HIS A 228 -4.85 -12.36 15.05
CA HIS A 228 -5.10 -13.63 15.74
C HIS A 228 -5.36 -14.81 14.79
N ASP A 229 -5.58 -14.53 13.50
CA ASP A 229 -5.81 -15.45 12.38
C ASP A 229 -4.60 -15.60 11.42
N GLY A 230 -3.47 -14.94 11.69
CA GLY A 230 -2.20 -15.15 11.00
C GLY A 230 -2.12 -14.60 9.57
N VAL A 231 -3.09 -13.83 9.09
CA VAL A 231 -3.06 -13.25 7.73
C VAL A 231 -3.13 -11.73 7.79
N HIS A 232 -1.97 -11.09 7.93
CA HIS A 232 -1.78 -9.69 7.54
C HIS A 232 -0.58 -9.57 6.60
N LEU A 233 -0.84 -8.91 5.46
CA LEU A 233 0.13 -8.58 4.41
C LEU A 233 0.94 -7.32 4.75
N GLU A 234 0.66 -6.69 5.89
CA GLU A 234 1.16 -5.37 6.26
C GLU A 234 2.35 -5.41 7.22
N GLN A 235 3.19 -4.39 7.10
CA GLN A 235 4.35 -4.14 7.97
C GLN A 235 3.94 -3.37 9.24
N GLY A 236 2.64 -3.33 9.56
CA GLY A 236 2.09 -2.73 10.76
C GLY A 236 0.71 -3.32 11.08
N ILE A 237 0.15 -2.89 12.21
CA ILE A 237 -1.26 -3.10 12.53
C ILE A 237 -1.78 -1.93 13.36
N THR A 238 -2.97 -1.46 13.00
CA THR A 238 -3.71 -0.46 13.76
C THR A 238 -5.02 -1.05 14.27
N ARG A 239 -5.23 -1.00 15.58
CA ARG A 239 -6.46 -1.43 16.22
C ARG A 239 -7.23 -0.19 16.67
N VAL A 240 -8.39 0.05 16.07
CA VAL A 240 -9.25 1.19 16.41
C VAL A 240 -10.39 0.71 17.29
N MET A 241 -10.54 1.34 18.46
CA MET A 241 -11.74 1.18 19.27
C MET A 241 -12.73 2.28 18.93
N GLN A 242 -13.89 1.88 18.40
CA GLN A 242 -14.96 2.80 18.03
C GLN A 242 -16.30 2.34 18.57
N ALA A 243 -17.21 3.29 18.80
CA ALA A 243 -18.60 3.02 19.15
C ALA A 243 -19.52 3.34 17.96
N PRO A 244 -20.62 2.60 17.77
CA PRO A 244 -21.62 2.96 16.79
C PRO A 244 -22.18 4.37 17.06
N THR A 245 -22.45 5.11 15.99
CA THR A 245 -23.11 6.41 16.06
C THR A 245 -24.54 6.23 15.56
N PRO A 246 -25.58 6.49 16.39
CA PRO A 246 -26.96 6.34 15.96
C PRO A 246 -27.26 7.14 14.67
N GLY A 247 -27.82 6.48 13.67
CA GLY A 247 -28.17 7.10 12.39
C GLY A 247 -26.98 7.41 11.46
N SER A 248 -25.77 6.94 11.77
CA SER A 248 -24.58 7.14 10.95
C SER A 248 -23.84 5.82 10.72
N MET A 249 -23.40 5.59 9.48
CA MET A 249 -22.51 4.47 9.14
C MET A 249 -21.04 4.76 9.51
N ILE A 250 -20.73 6.00 9.93
CA ILE A 250 -19.41 6.39 10.44
C ILE A 250 -19.40 6.25 11.97
N GLY A 251 -18.51 5.39 12.47
CA GLY A 251 -18.31 5.13 13.89
C GLY A 251 -17.61 6.28 14.62
N ASN A 252 -17.75 6.31 15.95
CA ASN A 252 -17.11 7.30 16.81
C ASN A 252 -15.88 6.70 17.50
N ILE A 253 -14.68 7.16 17.12
CA ILE A 253 -13.40 6.62 17.62
C ILE A 253 -13.14 7.10 19.05
N ARG A 254 -12.63 6.18 19.87
CA ARG A 254 -12.31 6.42 21.30
C ARG A 254 -10.82 6.23 21.61
N SER A 255 -10.18 5.26 20.98
CA SER A 255 -8.75 5.00 21.11
C SER A 255 -8.22 4.28 19.88
N ALA A 256 -6.91 4.37 19.64
CA ALA A 256 -6.24 3.53 18.65
C ALA A 256 -4.88 3.05 19.15
N ASP A 257 -4.50 1.82 18.79
CA ASP A 257 -3.19 1.27 19.09
C ASP A 257 -2.51 0.88 17.78
N ILE A 258 -1.31 1.43 17.56
CA ILE A 258 -0.49 1.19 16.37
C ILE A 258 0.73 0.36 16.77
N ILE A 259 1.01 -0.70 16.04
CA ILE A 259 2.26 -1.47 16.15
C ILE A 259 2.95 -1.49 14.78
N LEU A 260 4.20 -1.05 14.73
CA LEU A 260 4.98 -0.91 13.49
C LEU A 260 6.12 -1.92 13.47
N LEU A 261 6.16 -2.75 12.42
CA LEU A 261 7.24 -3.71 12.20
C LEU A 261 8.42 -3.05 11.48
N THR A 262 9.60 -3.28 12.01
CA THR A 262 10.85 -2.63 11.58
C THR A 262 11.67 -3.45 10.59
N VAL A 263 11.30 -4.72 10.41
CA VAL A 263 12.03 -5.69 9.60
C VAL A 263 11.12 -6.34 8.59
N SER A 264 11.67 -6.71 7.44
CA SER A 264 10.99 -7.54 6.47
C SER A 264 10.61 -8.89 7.08
N ARG A 265 9.36 -9.32 6.85
CA ARG A 265 8.89 -10.64 7.25
C ARG A 265 9.55 -11.77 6.45
N GLU A 266 10.12 -11.47 5.28
CA GLU A 266 10.73 -12.46 4.39
C GLU A 266 12.14 -12.85 4.81
N ASP A 267 13.00 -11.86 5.05
CA ASP A 267 14.43 -12.08 5.28
C ASP A 267 14.93 -11.50 6.62
N GLY A 268 14.04 -10.90 7.42
CA GLY A 268 14.37 -10.33 8.73
C GLY A 268 15.27 -9.10 8.67
N LYS A 269 15.57 -8.57 7.48
CA LYS A 269 16.40 -7.37 7.34
C LYS A 269 15.61 -6.12 7.68
N PRO A 270 16.27 -5.06 8.18
CA PRO A 270 15.62 -3.78 8.40
C PRO A 270 14.94 -3.26 7.12
N LEU A 271 13.76 -2.69 7.29
CA LEU A 271 13.11 -1.93 6.23
C LEU A 271 13.88 -0.62 5.97
N SER A 272 13.85 -0.15 4.73
CA SER A 272 14.36 1.19 4.40
C SER A 272 13.48 2.29 5.01
N ASP A 273 14.04 3.48 5.17
CA ASP A 273 13.32 4.63 5.72
C ASP A 273 12.05 4.96 4.92
N ASP A 274 12.09 4.85 3.59
CA ASP A 274 10.93 5.06 2.72
C ASP A 274 9.84 4.00 2.94
N GLN A 275 10.23 2.73 3.09
CA GLN A 275 9.28 1.66 3.40
C GLN A 275 8.63 1.90 4.77
N LEU A 276 9.42 2.23 5.80
CA LEU A 276 8.88 2.53 7.13
C LEU A 276 7.99 3.76 7.13
N LYS A 277 8.35 4.79 6.34
CA LYS A 277 7.52 5.99 6.19
C LYS A 277 6.17 5.67 5.57
N ALA A 278 6.14 4.87 4.51
CA ALA A 278 4.90 4.43 3.87
C ALA A 278 4.00 3.67 4.86
N VAL A 279 4.58 2.76 5.64
CA VAL A 279 3.87 2.00 6.69
C VAL A 279 3.32 2.93 7.76
N CYS A 280 4.13 3.87 8.25
CA CYS A 280 3.67 4.87 9.22
C CYS A 280 2.47 5.66 8.69
N LEU A 281 2.53 6.11 7.42
CA LEU A 281 1.42 6.85 6.82
C LEU A 281 0.15 5.99 6.73
N HIS A 282 0.26 4.73 6.32
CA HIS A 282 -0.85 3.79 6.21
C HIS A 282 -1.53 3.54 7.57
N GLU A 283 -0.76 3.13 8.56
CA GLU A 283 -1.28 2.81 9.90
C GLU A 283 -1.90 4.03 10.59
N ILE A 284 -1.28 5.21 10.43
CA ILE A 284 -1.86 6.45 10.95
C ILE A 284 -3.18 6.81 10.23
N GLY A 285 -3.32 6.48 8.94
CA GLY A 285 -4.58 6.65 8.21
C GLY A 285 -5.71 5.81 8.82
N HIS A 286 -5.44 4.55 9.18
CA HIS A 286 -6.38 3.73 9.94
C HIS A 286 -6.72 4.37 11.30
N ALA A 287 -5.70 4.84 12.04
CA ALA A 287 -5.91 5.45 13.36
C ALA A 287 -6.76 6.73 13.29
N PHE A 288 -6.71 7.45 12.18
CA PHE A 288 -7.59 8.58 11.90
C PHE A 288 -8.98 8.22 11.38
N GLY A 289 -9.26 6.93 11.16
CA GLY A 289 -10.61 6.43 10.87
C GLY A 289 -10.84 5.95 9.45
N LEU A 290 -9.78 5.77 8.66
CA LEU A 290 -9.85 5.07 7.38
C LEU A 290 -9.69 3.56 7.60
N GLY A 291 -10.57 2.93 8.38
CA GLY A 291 -10.49 1.53 8.83
C GLY A 291 -10.81 0.45 7.79
N GLY A 292 -10.61 0.75 6.50
CA GLY A 292 -10.62 -0.20 5.40
C GLY A 292 -9.54 0.20 4.40
N HIS A 293 -9.58 -0.36 3.19
CA HIS A 293 -8.54 -0.12 2.20
C HIS A 293 -9.09 0.46 0.91
N SER A 294 -8.26 1.27 0.24
CA SER A 294 -8.48 1.65 -1.15
C SER A 294 -8.24 0.44 -2.05
N ALA A 295 -9.02 0.33 -3.13
CA ALA A 295 -8.78 -0.63 -4.21
C ALA A 295 -7.67 -0.19 -5.19
N ASN A 296 -7.12 1.01 -5.09
CA ASN A 296 -6.10 1.52 -6.01
C ASN A 296 -4.70 1.38 -5.43
N SER A 297 -3.84 0.61 -6.10
CA SER A 297 -2.48 0.30 -5.67
C SER A 297 -1.52 1.50 -5.55
N SER A 298 -1.91 2.68 -6.02
CA SER A 298 -1.13 3.91 -5.87
C SER A 298 -1.48 4.71 -4.61
N ASP A 299 -2.55 4.33 -3.90
CA ASP A 299 -2.97 5.00 -2.67
C ASP A 299 -2.18 4.49 -1.47
N THR A 300 -1.90 5.39 -0.52
CA THR A 300 -1.30 5.00 0.76
C THR A 300 -2.17 3.97 1.49
N MET A 301 -3.50 4.11 1.45
CA MET A 301 -4.42 3.17 2.11
C MET A 301 -4.72 1.89 1.32
N TYR A 302 -3.91 1.53 0.32
CA TYR A 302 -4.03 0.24 -0.36
C TYR A 302 -3.51 -0.90 0.51
N PHE A 303 -4.22 -2.04 0.54
CA PHE A 303 -4.07 -3.16 1.49
C PHE A 303 -2.79 -4.01 1.37
N SER A 304 -1.86 -3.63 0.51
CA SER A 304 -0.64 -4.38 0.24
C SER A 304 0.45 -3.41 -0.17
N SER A 305 1.70 -3.71 0.17
CA SER A 305 2.84 -2.96 -0.35
C SER A 305 2.88 -3.02 -1.88
N SER A 306 2.80 -1.86 -2.54
CA SER A 306 2.90 -1.73 -3.99
C SER A 306 4.11 -0.90 -4.41
N ALA A 307 4.75 -1.25 -5.52
CA ALA A 307 5.81 -0.44 -6.13
C ALA A 307 5.32 0.98 -6.54
N ARG A 308 4.00 1.19 -6.63
CA ARG A 308 3.40 2.50 -6.95
C ARG A 308 3.18 3.38 -5.72
N GLN A 309 3.27 2.84 -4.51
CA GLN A 309 3.12 3.62 -3.28
C GLN A 309 4.39 4.43 -3.03
N LEU A 310 4.24 5.74 -3.10
CA LEU A 310 5.27 6.66 -2.63
C LEU A 310 5.22 6.74 -1.09
N PRO A 311 6.32 7.10 -0.41
CA PRO A 311 6.33 7.41 1.02
C PRO A 311 5.62 8.76 1.33
N ALA A 312 4.48 9.01 0.67
CA ALA A 312 3.68 10.22 0.73
C ALA A 312 2.21 9.92 0.42
N LEU A 313 1.31 10.72 0.98
CA LEU A 313 -0.13 10.60 0.72
C LEU A 313 -0.48 10.88 -0.75
N SER A 314 -1.28 9.99 -1.34
CA SER A 314 -1.84 10.18 -2.67
C SER A 314 -2.82 11.35 -2.70
N HIS A 315 -3.20 11.79 -3.90
CA HIS A 315 -4.26 12.79 -4.03
C HIS A 315 -5.59 12.29 -3.45
N ARG A 316 -5.93 11.02 -3.71
CA ARG A 316 -7.18 10.41 -3.24
C ARG A 316 -7.18 10.25 -1.74
N ASP A 317 -6.05 9.87 -1.11
CA ASP A 317 -5.93 9.82 0.35
C ASP A 317 -6.28 11.17 1.00
N LYS A 318 -5.75 12.26 0.43
CA LYS A 318 -6.01 13.63 0.90
C LYS A 318 -7.49 14.02 0.75
N MET A 319 -8.11 13.66 -0.37
CA MET A 319 -9.54 13.92 -0.60
C MET A 319 -10.42 13.10 0.34
N THR A 320 -10.11 11.81 0.53
CA THR A 320 -10.83 10.91 1.44
C THR A 320 -10.81 11.45 2.87
N ILE A 321 -9.62 11.76 3.42
CA ILE A 321 -9.53 12.26 4.80
C ILE A 321 -10.17 13.64 4.97
N THR A 322 -10.03 14.53 3.97
CA THR A 322 -10.69 15.84 3.97
C THR A 322 -12.19 15.65 4.04
N ARG A 323 -12.78 14.82 3.17
CA ARG A 323 -14.22 14.56 3.15
C ARG A 323 -14.71 13.92 4.45
N LEU A 324 -13.91 13.00 5.00
CA LEU A 324 -14.21 12.37 6.27
C LEU A 324 -14.31 13.39 7.40
N TYR A 325 -13.49 14.44 7.45
CA TYR A 325 -13.52 15.43 8.54
C TYR A 325 -14.20 16.77 8.19
N ALA A 326 -14.53 17.02 6.91
CA ALA A 326 -15.18 18.25 6.43
C ALA A 326 -16.64 18.41 6.91
N THR A 327 -17.33 17.30 7.16
CA THR A 327 -18.75 17.29 7.57
C THR A 327 -18.95 17.47 9.08
N MET A 328 -17.92 17.87 9.83
CA MET A 328 -18.13 18.23 11.23
C MET A 328 -18.95 19.52 11.30
N PRO A 329 -20.19 19.50 11.83
CA PRO A 329 -21.01 20.69 11.87
C PRO A 329 -20.24 21.81 12.57
N VAL A 330 -20.24 23.00 11.96
CA VAL A 330 -19.89 24.22 12.67
C VAL A 330 -20.84 24.25 13.87
N ALA A 331 -20.31 24.15 15.09
CA ALA A 331 -21.10 24.48 16.27
C ALA A 331 -21.69 25.86 15.97
N GLN A 332 -23.01 25.97 15.90
CA GLN A 332 -23.69 27.24 15.71
C GLN A 332 -23.17 28.15 16.82
N GLN A 333 -22.19 28.99 16.51
CA GLN A 333 -21.94 30.18 17.26
C GLN A 333 -23.24 30.93 17.16
N SER A 334 -23.91 31.06 18.29
CA SER A 334 -25.11 31.85 18.50
C SER A 334 -25.06 33.08 17.59
N GLN A 335 -26.03 33.15 16.68
CA GLN A 335 -26.32 34.33 15.86
C GLN A 335 -26.52 35.53 16.79
N PHE A 336 -25.44 36.25 17.07
CA PHE A 336 -25.49 37.62 17.53
C PHE A 336 -24.39 38.38 16.82
N GLY A 337 -24.77 38.91 15.65
CA GLY A 337 -24.13 40.01 14.95
C GLY A 337 -22.74 39.71 14.38
N MET A 338 -22.61 39.78 13.06
CA MET A 338 -21.86 40.86 12.44
C MET A 338 -21.82 40.69 10.92
N ASN A 339 -22.42 41.66 10.23
CA ASN A 339 -21.88 42.15 8.98
C ASN A 339 -20.42 42.55 9.22
N ASN A 340 -19.50 41.93 8.47
CA ASN A 340 -18.27 42.49 7.89
C ASN A 340 -17.20 41.41 7.80
N ARG A 341 -16.81 41.08 6.57
CA ARG A 341 -15.52 40.43 6.30
C ARG A 341 -14.39 41.37 6.70
N PRO A 342 -13.28 40.84 7.23
CA PRO A 342 -11.99 41.47 6.95
C PRO A 342 -10.96 40.51 6.34
N ALA A 343 -10.08 41.16 5.60
CA ALA A 343 -9.06 40.62 4.71
C ALA A 343 -7.87 39.95 5.44
N VAL A 344 -7.13 39.17 4.65
CA VAL A 344 -5.87 38.50 4.99
C VAL A 344 -4.76 39.54 5.23
N PRO A 345 -3.97 39.50 6.32
CA PRO A 345 -2.80 40.37 6.47
C PRO A 345 -1.48 39.66 6.12
N SER A 346 -0.69 40.35 5.28
CA SER A 346 0.73 40.10 5.00
C SER A 346 1.63 40.37 6.20
N PHE A 347 2.74 39.64 6.29
CA PHE A 347 3.78 39.79 7.33
C PHE A 347 4.87 40.81 6.91
N SER A 348 5.17 41.80 7.75
CA SER A 348 6.48 42.47 7.80
C SER A 348 6.78 43.16 9.16
N GLN A 349 7.76 42.60 9.86
CA GLN A 349 8.81 43.15 10.77
C GLN A 349 8.56 44.39 11.70
N SER A 350 8.61 44.13 13.03
CA SER A 350 9.35 44.78 14.18
C SER A 350 9.37 46.33 14.44
N PRO A 351 9.61 46.84 15.68
CA PRO A 351 9.30 46.38 17.07
C PRO A 351 8.72 47.55 17.98
N PRO A 352 8.71 47.54 19.34
CA PRO A 352 7.56 47.96 20.17
C PRO A 352 7.59 49.42 20.69
N GLN A 353 6.43 49.96 21.09
CA GLN A 353 6.33 51.17 21.91
C GLN A 353 5.25 51.04 23.01
N MET A 354 5.59 51.60 24.17
CA MET A 354 4.92 51.55 25.48
C MET A 354 3.54 52.24 25.55
N GLY A 355 2.73 51.87 26.56
CA GLY A 355 1.77 52.80 27.19
C GLY A 355 0.52 52.18 27.82
N TYR A 356 0.51 52.04 29.15
CA TYR A 356 -0.63 51.78 30.07
C TYR A 356 -1.61 52.99 30.17
N PRO A 357 -2.70 53.02 31.01
CA PRO A 357 -3.48 51.97 31.72
C PRO A 357 -5.04 52.20 31.79
N GLN A 358 -5.72 51.26 32.49
CA GLN A 358 -6.86 51.42 33.44
C GLN A 358 -8.28 50.95 33.08
N GLY A 359 -8.92 50.29 34.07
CA GLY A 359 -10.37 50.20 34.29
C GLY A 359 -10.90 48.77 34.54
N GLN A 360 -10.69 48.16 35.71
CA GLN A 360 -11.68 47.93 36.79
C GLN A 360 -13.03 47.30 36.40
N GLY A 361 -13.40 46.21 37.10
CA GLY A 361 -14.80 45.78 37.24
C GLY A 361 -15.04 44.32 37.66
N TYR A 362 -15.20 44.11 38.97
CA TYR A 362 -15.91 43.03 39.71
C TYR A 362 -16.81 42.08 38.89
N GLY A 363 -16.93 40.77 39.14
CA GLY A 363 -16.98 40.01 40.39
C GLY A 363 -18.28 39.18 40.39
N GLY A 364 -18.23 37.88 40.73
CA GLY A 364 -19.45 37.06 40.86
C GLY A 364 -19.24 35.56 40.72
N GLN A 365 -19.05 34.89 41.86
CA GLN A 365 -19.12 33.43 42.03
C GLN A 365 -20.58 32.96 42.10
N SER A 366 -20.88 31.79 41.53
CA SER A 366 -21.82 30.84 42.13
C SER A 366 -21.70 29.45 41.47
N SER A 367 -21.35 28.47 42.30
CA SER A 367 -21.33 27.02 42.05
C SER A 367 -22.74 26.40 42.15
N PRO A 368 -22.94 25.14 41.73
CA PRO A 368 -24.20 24.64 41.14
C PRO A 368 -25.07 23.82 42.12
N PRO A 369 -26.32 23.46 41.74
CA PRO A 369 -27.04 22.38 42.40
C PRO A 369 -26.86 21.04 41.69
N ALA A 370 -26.96 19.99 42.50
CA ALA A 370 -26.69 18.60 42.16
C ALA A 370 -27.97 17.74 42.08
N PHE A 371 -27.79 16.57 41.45
CA PHE A 371 -28.57 15.32 41.51
C PHE A 371 -30.01 15.28 40.98
N GLN A 372 -30.21 14.42 39.96
CA GLN A 372 -31.21 13.37 39.96
C GLN A 372 -30.77 12.21 39.02
N GLN A 373 -30.61 11.02 39.59
CA GLN A 373 -30.42 9.74 38.87
C GLN A 373 -31.77 9.23 38.33
N PRO A 374 -31.79 8.57 37.17
CA PRO A 374 -32.67 7.41 37.06
C PRO A 374 -32.02 6.17 36.42
N TYR A 375 -32.32 5.03 37.06
CA TYR A 375 -32.48 3.67 36.52
C TYR A 375 -31.29 2.93 35.89
N GLN A 376 -30.72 2.03 36.69
CA GLN A 376 -29.98 0.86 36.22
C GLN A 376 -30.94 -0.16 35.60
N GLN A 377 -30.69 -0.55 34.35
CA GLN A 377 -31.18 -1.79 33.74
C GLN A 377 -29.95 -2.65 33.42
N PRO A 378 -30.02 -3.98 33.58
CA PRO A 378 -28.84 -4.85 33.50
C PRO A 378 -28.33 -4.99 32.07
N TYR A 379 -27.01 -4.84 31.90
CA TYR A 379 -26.30 -5.04 30.64
C TYR A 379 -26.45 -6.48 30.12
N PRO A 380 -26.83 -6.72 28.85
CA PRO A 380 -26.57 -8.00 28.22
C PRO A 380 -25.07 -8.13 27.89
N GLN A 381 -24.53 -9.33 28.14
CA GLN A 381 -23.17 -9.74 27.83
C GLN A 381 -22.79 -9.38 26.37
N GLN A 382 -21.66 -8.71 26.18
CA GLN A 382 -21.12 -8.38 24.86
C GLN A 382 -20.68 -9.65 24.15
N SER A 383 -21.21 -9.89 22.95
CA SER A 383 -20.72 -10.95 22.06
C SER A 383 -19.38 -10.51 21.43
N PRO A 384 -18.29 -11.30 21.54
CA PRO A 384 -17.15 -11.11 20.65
C PRO A 384 -17.60 -11.40 19.21
N TYR A 385 -17.10 -10.62 18.25
CA TYR A 385 -17.32 -10.81 16.82
C TYR A 385 -17.17 -12.30 16.41
N PRO A 386 -17.99 -12.82 15.48
CA PRO A 386 -17.79 -14.18 14.98
C PRO A 386 -16.50 -14.25 14.16
N GLN A 387 -15.44 -14.76 14.78
CA GLN A 387 -14.14 -15.07 14.16
C GLN A 387 -14.18 -16.51 13.63
N GLN A 388 -13.99 -16.70 12.32
CA GLN A 388 -13.81 -18.02 11.70
C GLN A 388 -12.36 -18.16 11.19
N PRO A 389 -11.71 -19.33 11.36
CA PRO A 389 -10.26 -19.47 11.22
C PRO A 389 -9.81 -19.54 9.76
N TYR A 390 -8.78 -18.77 9.41
CA TYR A 390 -8.11 -18.81 8.11
C TYR A 390 -6.82 -19.64 8.16
N PRO A 391 -6.54 -20.49 7.16
CA PRO A 391 -5.38 -21.38 7.16
C PRO A 391 -4.08 -20.69 6.70
N GLN A 392 -2.97 -21.10 7.33
CA GLN A 392 -1.58 -20.60 7.21
C GLN A 392 -0.96 -20.70 5.80
N GLN A 393 -0.25 -19.68 5.29
CA GLN A 393 0.66 -19.76 4.11
C GLN A 393 1.75 -18.65 4.13
N GLN A 394 3.05 -18.96 4.07
CA GLN A 394 4.00 -19.09 2.92
C GLN A 394 4.34 -17.74 2.20
N PRO A 395 5.63 -17.48 1.87
CA PRO A 395 6.18 -16.13 1.59
C PRO A 395 5.67 -15.47 0.30
N TYR A 396 5.71 -14.13 0.27
CA TYR A 396 5.47 -13.30 -0.93
C TYR A 396 6.39 -13.75 -2.07
N GLN A 397 5.81 -14.10 -3.22
CA GLN A 397 6.58 -14.57 -4.37
C GLN A 397 6.71 -13.45 -5.40
N GLN A 398 7.96 -13.04 -5.63
CA GLN A 398 8.32 -12.10 -6.69
C GLN A 398 7.90 -12.65 -8.06
N PRO A 399 7.59 -11.79 -9.05
CA PRO A 399 7.45 -12.21 -10.43
C PRO A 399 8.68 -13.01 -10.85
N TYR A 400 8.47 -14.09 -11.59
CA TYR A 400 9.55 -14.87 -12.18
C TYR A 400 10.43 -13.96 -13.03
N GLN A 401 11.71 -13.88 -12.64
CA GLN A 401 12.75 -13.27 -13.45
C GLN A 401 13.34 -14.36 -14.35
N PRO A 402 13.23 -14.25 -15.69
CA PRO A 402 13.79 -15.25 -16.58
C PRO A 402 15.31 -15.39 -16.41
N PRO A 403 15.84 -16.63 -16.27
CA PRO A 403 17.26 -16.89 -16.22
C PRO A 403 17.87 -16.70 -17.61
N TYR A 404 19.10 -16.22 -17.64
CA TYR A 404 19.87 -16.13 -18.87
C TYR A 404 20.28 -17.54 -19.33
N GLN A 405 19.78 -17.97 -20.50
CA GLN A 405 20.25 -19.18 -21.17
C GLN A 405 20.99 -18.80 -22.46
N PRO A 406 22.30 -19.08 -22.59
CA PRO A 406 22.97 -18.95 -23.88
C PRO A 406 22.38 -19.97 -24.86
N PRO A 407 22.30 -19.66 -26.17
CA PRO A 407 21.78 -20.59 -27.14
C PRO A 407 22.60 -21.89 -27.14
N TYR A 408 21.92 -23.02 -27.32
CA TYR A 408 22.57 -24.26 -27.75
C TYR A 408 23.34 -23.94 -29.04
N GLN A 409 24.66 -24.00 -28.98
CA GLN A 409 25.48 -24.06 -30.19
C GLN A 409 25.10 -25.37 -30.90
N GLN A 410 24.18 -25.31 -31.86
CA GLN A 410 24.07 -26.36 -32.86
C GLN A 410 25.45 -26.49 -33.51
N PRO A 411 26.11 -27.66 -33.49
CA PRO A 411 27.34 -27.83 -34.24
C PRO A 411 26.98 -27.59 -35.71
N TYR A 412 27.61 -26.57 -36.31
CA TYR A 412 27.51 -26.32 -37.75
C TYR A 412 27.70 -27.66 -38.49
N PRO A 413 26.84 -28.02 -39.45
CA PRO A 413 27.08 -29.22 -40.25
C PRO A 413 28.44 -29.03 -40.94
N GLN A 414 29.37 -29.94 -40.65
CA GLN A 414 30.65 -29.98 -41.34
C GLN A 414 30.36 -30.00 -42.83
N GLN A 415 30.92 -29.03 -43.56
CA GLN A 415 30.81 -28.99 -45.01
C GLN A 415 31.35 -30.32 -45.55
N GLN A 416 30.47 -31.11 -46.19
CA GLN A 416 30.96 -32.26 -46.95
C GLN A 416 31.81 -31.73 -48.11
N PRO A 417 33.00 -32.31 -48.36
CA PRO A 417 33.81 -31.91 -49.49
C PRO A 417 33.08 -32.23 -50.80
N TYR A 418 33.07 -31.27 -51.72
CA TYR A 418 32.52 -31.41 -53.06
C TYR A 418 33.12 -32.64 -53.79
N PRO A 419 32.32 -33.40 -54.56
CA PRO A 419 32.87 -34.48 -55.38
C PRO A 419 33.73 -33.90 -56.52
N PRO A 420 34.84 -34.57 -56.89
CA PRO A 420 35.74 -34.10 -57.95
C PRO A 420 35.01 -34.08 -59.30
N GLN A 421 35.15 -32.98 -60.02
CA GLN A 421 34.69 -32.86 -61.40
C GLN A 421 35.53 -33.77 -62.31
N TYR A 422 34.87 -34.62 -63.09
CA TYR A 422 35.50 -35.41 -64.14
C TYR A 422 35.88 -34.49 -65.32
N PRO A 423 37.12 -34.59 -65.87
CA PRO A 423 37.49 -33.87 -67.07
C PRO A 423 36.90 -34.55 -68.32
N ARG A 424 36.54 -33.74 -69.33
CA ARG A 424 36.25 -34.16 -70.71
C ARG A 424 37.53 -34.48 -71.46
#